data_AF-A0A9Q3GWG1-F1
#
_entry.id   AF-A0A9Q3GWG1-F1
#
_cell.length_a   1.000
_cell.length_b   1.000
_cell.length_c   1.000
_cell.angle_alpha   90.00
_cell.angle_beta   90.00
_cell.angle_gamma   90.00
#
_symmetry.space_group_name_H-M   'P 1'
#
loop_
_entity.id
_entity.type
_entity.pdbx_description
1 polymer ?
#
loop_
_entity_poly.entity_id
_entity_poly.type
_entity_poly.pdbx_seq_one_letter_code
_entity_poly.pdbx_strand_id
1 'polypeptide(L)'
;MRRLDEEMGKADQANRSKNPKRVQHLPVDGIGSISQSIPNGLPIDFYDPKWFNNRKSGQKRIIADLYMVAFLPDATKSLLGKPHADERLSDKQFTQQHWDEAIKPYDISHEISNDEDVNASLTKGRNELEYLVEEELSKEQNKVIELHNEPAQSDHVLNEDIEMEDANKKYHDSLFSLPNEWS
;
A
#
# COMPACT_ATOMS: atom_id res chain seq x y z
N MET A 1 -15.38 18.53 4.10
CA MET A 1 -15.68 17.86 2.80
C MET A 1 -14.45 17.99 1.94
N ARG A 2 -13.98 16.92 1.27
CA ARG A 2 -12.79 17.02 0.41
C ARG A 2 -13.22 17.66 -0.92
N ARG A 3 -12.37 18.49 -1.52
CA ARG A 3 -12.65 19.17 -2.80
C ARG A 3 -13.02 18.20 -3.92
N LEU A 4 -12.43 17.00 -3.92
CA LEU A 4 -12.77 15.93 -4.86
C LEU A 4 -14.23 15.49 -4.73
N ASP A 5 -14.74 15.35 -3.51
CA ASP A 5 -16.13 14.95 -3.25
C ASP A 5 -17.12 15.96 -3.84
N GLU A 6 -16.78 17.25 -3.79
CA GLU A 6 -17.57 18.33 -4.39
C GLU A 6 -17.59 18.25 -5.93
N GLU A 7 -16.42 18.04 -6.56
CA GLU A 7 -16.33 17.87 -8.01
C GLU A 7 -17.04 16.60 -8.49
N MET A 8 -16.88 15.48 -7.78
CA MET A 8 -17.63 14.25 -8.06
C MET A 8 -19.14 14.47 -7.95
N GLY A 9 -19.58 15.19 -6.92
CA GLY A 9 -20.99 15.55 -6.75
C GLY A 9 -21.54 16.41 -7.89
N LYS A 10 -20.77 17.40 -8.39
CA LYS A 10 -21.15 18.21 -9.56
C LYS A 10 -21.23 17.37 -10.84
N ALA A 11 -20.27 16.47 -11.05
CA ALA A 11 -20.25 15.59 -12.21
C ALA A 11 -21.44 14.62 -12.22
N ASP A 12 -21.83 14.09 -11.05
CA ASP A 12 -23.02 13.24 -10.90
C ASP A 12 -24.32 14.00 -11.18
N GLN A 13 -24.41 15.27 -10.79
CA GLN A 13 -25.56 16.11 -11.12
C GLN A 13 -25.67 16.41 -12.62
N ALA A 14 -24.53 16.63 -13.29
CA ALA A 14 -24.46 16.92 -14.73
C ALA A 14 -24.73 15.68 -15.60
N ASN A 15 -24.20 14.52 -15.21
CA ASN A 15 -24.39 13.25 -15.91
C ASN A 15 -25.41 12.36 -15.18
N ARG A 16 -26.71 12.71 -15.30
CA ARG A 16 -27.81 11.82 -14.91
C ARG A 16 -27.92 10.64 -15.88
N SER A 17 -26.95 9.72 -15.80
CA SER A 17 -27.06 8.43 -16.47
C SER A 17 -28.27 7.68 -15.93
N LYS A 18 -29.07 7.10 -16.83
CA LYS A 18 -30.27 6.32 -16.47
C LYS A 18 -29.96 4.96 -15.86
N ASN A 19 -28.70 4.52 -15.92
CA ASN A 19 -28.27 3.23 -15.38
C ASN A 19 -27.88 3.39 -13.91
N PRO A 20 -28.39 2.54 -12.99
CA PRO A 20 -28.00 2.57 -11.59
C PRO A 20 -26.51 2.25 -11.47
N LYS A 21 -25.73 3.19 -10.93
CA LYS A 21 -24.34 2.95 -10.56
C LYS A 21 -24.33 2.05 -9.32
N ARG A 22 -23.54 0.97 -9.34
CA ARG A 22 -23.33 0.15 -8.14
C ARG A 22 -22.54 0.99 -7.13
N VAL A 23 -23.15 1.29 -5.98
CA VAL A 23 -22.46 1.92 -4.85
C VAL A 23 -21.47 0.91 -4.29
N GLN A 24 -20.19 1.26 -4.27
CA GLN A 24 -19.18 0.45 -3.60
C GLN A 24 -19.20 0.82 -2.12
N HIS A 25 -19.49 -0.17 -1.26
CA HIS A 25 -19.35 -0.02 0.18
C HIS A 25 -17.94 -0.43 0.59
N LEU A 26 -17.33 0.38 1.44
CA LEU A 26 -16.10 -0.04 2.12
C LEU A 26 -16.43 -1.23 3.04
N PRO A 27 -15.53 -2.21 3.16
CA PRO A 27 -15.64 -3.24 4.18
C PRO A 27 -15.86 -2.61 5.57
N VAL A 28 -16.72 -3.21 6.38
CA VAL A 28 -16.99 -2.74 7.76
C VAL A 28 -15.72 -2.85 8.60
N ASP A 29 -15.03 -3.98 8.46
CA ASP A 29 -13.74 -4.23 9.10
C ASP A 29 -12.61 -4.05 8.09
N GLY A 30 -11.53 -3.40 8.51
CA GLY A 30 -10.33 -3.25 7.69
C GLY A 30 -9.70 -4.61 7.42
N ILE A 31 -9.72 -5.05 6.16
CA ILE A 31 -8.99 -6.25 5.75
C ILE A 31 -7.52 -5.89 5.71
N GLY A 32 -6.71 -6.54 6.55
CA GLY A 32 -5.25 -6.39 6.53
C GLY A 32 -4.66 -6.77 5.17
N SER A 33 -3.60 -6.06 4.77
CA SER A 33 -2.86 -6.42 3.55
C SER A 33 -2.24 -7.80 3.69
N ILE A 34 -2.39 -8.64 2.66
CA ILE A 34 -1.70 -9.93 2.57
C ILE A 34 -0.21 -9.77 2.23
N SER A 35 0.19 -8.64 1.65
CA SER A 35 1.59 -8.36 1.35
C SER A 35 2.22 -7.65 2.54
N GLN A 36 3.23 -8.30 3.11
CA GLN A 36 4.09 -7.74 4.15
C GLN A 36 5.36 -7.10 3.56
N SER A 37 5.71 -7.41 2.30
CA SER A 37 6.94 -6.90 1.70
C SER A 37 6.90 -5.38 1.53
N ILE A 38 8.00 -4.71 1.89
CA ILE A 38 8.25 -3.34 1.44
C ILE A 38 8.35 -3.36 -0.09
N PRO A 39 7.68 -2.45 -0.80
CA PRO A 39 7.95 -2.26 -2.21
C PRO A 39 9.36 -1.69 -2.37
N ASN A 40 10.18 -2.29 -3.23
CA ASN A 40 11.55 -1.85 -3.50
C ASN A 40 11.63 -1.14 -4.87
N GLY A 41 12.61 -0.26 -5.04
CA GLY A 41 12.88 0.43 -6.31
C GLY A 41 11.86 1.52 -6.68
N LEU A 42 11.02 1.95 -5.74
CA LEU A 42 10.15 3.11 -5.96
C LEU A 42 10.91 4.43 -5.74
N PRO A 43 10.46 5.53 -6.36
CA PRO A 43 10.98 6.87 -6.11
C PRO A 43 11.01 7.23 -4.61
N ILE A 44 11.98 8.05 -4.22
CA ILE A 44 12.27 8.34 -2.79
C ILE A 44 11.06 8.92 -2.03
N ASP A 45 10.21 9.68 -2.71
CA ASP A 45 9.03 10.35 -2.16
C ASP A 45 7.84 9.43 -1.89
N PHE A 46 7.94 8.13 -2.21
CA PHE A 46 6.97 7.11 -1.76
C PHE A 46 7.14 6.71 -0.30
N TYR A 47 8.32 6.96 0.28
CA TYR A 47 8.64 6.51 1.63
C TYR A 47 8.45 7.64 2.64
N ASP A 48 8.14 7.29 3.89
CA ASP A 48 8.14 8.29 4.97
C ASP A 48 9.60 8.68 5.29
N PRO A 49 9.96 9.98 5.35
CA PRO A 49 11.33 10.40 5.60
C PRO A 49 11.89 9.92 6.93
N LYS A 50 11.09 9.92 8.00
CA LYS A 50 11.53 9.47 9.33
C LYS A 50 11.80 7.96 9.31
N TRP A 51 10.93 7.21 8.64
CA TRP A 51 11.11 5.77 8.44
C TRP A 51 12.37 5.48 7.61
N PHE A 52 12.56 6.16 6.48
CA PHE A 52 13.70 5.96 5.59
C PHE A 52 15.02 6.31 6.28
N ASN A 53 15.07 7.43 6.99
CA ASN A 53 16.29 7.90 7.66
C ASN A 53 16.79 6.94 8.74
N ASN A 54 15.87 6.23 9.41
CA ASN A 54 16.19 5.24 10.42
C ASN A 54 16.71 3.91 9.85
N ARG A 55 16.73 3.73 8.52
CA ARG A 55 17.23 2.51 7.87
C ARG A 55 18.75 2.47 7.80
N LYS A 56 19.30 1.25 7.75
CA LYS A 56 20.75 1.05 7.52
C LYS A 56 21.11 1.53 6.11
N SER A 57 22.32 2.05 5.91
CA SER A 57 22.78 2.54 4.60
C SER A 57 22.66 1.51 3.47
N GLY A 58 22.94 0.22 3.75
CA GLY A 58 22.74 -0.87 2.79
C GLY A 58 21.28 -1.04 2.36
N GLN A 59 20.34 -0.93 3.31
CA GLN A 59 18.91 -1.01 3.04
C GLN A 59 18.41 0.19 2.24
N LYS A 60 18.86 1.40 2.59
CA LYS A 60 18.48 2.65 1.89
C LYS A 60 18.72 2.56 0.38
N ARG A 61 19.86 1.98 -0.04
CA ARG A 61 20.24 1.79 -1.46
C ARG A 61 19.37 0.81 -2.23
N ILE A 62 18.73 -0.13 -1.55
CA ILE A 62 17.91 -1.18 -2.19
C ILE A 62 16.43 -0.79 -2.21
N ILE A 63 15.97 -0.13 -1.14
CA ILE A 63 14.57 0.23 -0.97
C ILE A 63 14.15 1.32 -1.97
N ALA A 64 14.88 2.43 -2.04
CA ALA A 64 14.44 3.60 -2.80
C ALA A 64 15.34 3.90 -4.00
N ASP A 65 14.73 4.36 -5.08
CA ASP A 65 15.44 5.04 -6.17
C ASP A 65 15.65 6.51 -5.79
N LEU A 66 16.89 6.86 -5.47
CA LEU A 66 17.29 8.22 -5.09
C LEU A 66 17.34 9.19 -6.26
N TYR A 67 17.29 8.70 -7.51
CA TYR A 67 17.42 9.51 -8.72
C TYR A 67 16.08 9.79 -9.40
N MET A 68 14.96 9.45 -8.74
CA MET A 68 13.62 9.69 -9.25
C MET A 68 12.71 10.27 -8.19
N VAL A 69 11.80 11.14 -8.61
CA VAL A 69 10.74 11.77 -7.81
C VAL A 69 9.44 11.71 -8.61
N ALA A 70 8.32 11.42 -7.96
CA ALA A 70 7.03 11.19 -8.62
C ALA A 70 5.93 12.16 -8.20
N PHE A 71 6.02 12.75 -7.01
CA PHE A 71 4.99 13.60 -6.44
C PHE A 71 5.33 15.07 -6.53
N LEU A 72 4.29 15.88 -6.70
CA LEU A 72 4.40 17.33 -6.55
C LEU A 72 4.68 17.66 -5.08
N PRO A 73 5.53 18.67 -4.79
CA PRO A 73 5.78 19.13 -3.42
C PRO A 73 4.49 19.55 -2.68
N ASP A 74 3.51 20.07 -3.43
CA ASP A 74 2.20 20.43 -2.92
C ASP A 74 1.13 19.48 -3.47
N ALA A 75 0.71 18.54 -2.63
CA ALA A 75 -0.33 17.56 -2.95
C ALA A 75 -1.69 18.19 -3.31
N THR A 76 -1.97 19.43 -2.86
CA THR A 76 -3.26 20.09 -3.17
C THR A 76 -3.40 20.48 -4.64
N LYS A 77 -2.28 20.51 -5.37
CA LYS A 77 -2.23 20.77 -6.81
C LYS A 77 -2.36 19.51 -7.65
N SER A 78 -2.31 18.33 -7.03
CA SER A 78 -2.49 17.05 -7.69
C SER A 78 -3.97 16.71 -7.88
N LEU A 79 -4.29 15.91 -8.89
CA LEU A 79 -5.64 15.39 -9.18
C LEU A 79 -6.70 16.50 -9.36
N LEU A 80 -6.29 17.66 -9.85
CA LEU A 80 -7.19 18.74 -10.22
C LEU A 80 -7.88 18.42 -11.55
N GLY A 81 -9.11 18.92 -11.75
CA GLY A 81 -9.84 18.74 -13.01
C GLY A 81 -9.12 19.31 -14.25
N LYS A 82 -8.12 20.18 -14.04
CA LYS A 82 -7.11 20.53 -15.04
C LYS A 82 -5.74 20.09 -14.49
N PRO A 83 -4.98 19.28 -15.24
CA PRO A 83 -3.70 18.78 -14.76
C PRO A 83 -2.72 19.93 -14.53
N HIS A 84 -1.84 19.78 -13.53
CA HIS A 84 -0.74 20.72 -13.32
C HIS A 84 0.19 20.73 -14.55
N ALA A 85 0.87 21.86 -14.80
CA ALA A 85 1.77 21.96 -15.96
C ALA A 85 2.88 20.88 -15.90
N ASP A 86 3.38 20.63 -14.69
CA ASP A 86 4.48 19.71 -14.44
C ASP A 86 4.07 18.24 -14.61
N GLU A 87 2.78 17.90 -14.48
CA GLU A 87 2.27 16.53 -14.73
C GLU A 87 2.41 16.12 -16.20
N ARG A 88 2.68 17.08 -17.10
CA ARG A 88 2.90 16.83 -18.53
C ARG A 88 4.38 16.70 -18.89
N LEU A 89 5.27 16.92 -17.94
CA LEU A 89 6.71 16.77 -18.13
C LEU A 89 7.06 15.28 -18.22
N SER A 90 8.19 14.99 -18.86
CA SER A 90 8.79 13.65 -18.75
C SER A 90 9.36 13.43 -17.34
N ASP A 91 9.43 12.19 -16.89
CA ASP A 91 9.94 11.83 -15.55
C ASP A 91 11.32 12.46 -15.26
N LYS A 92 12.19 12.51 -16.27
CA LYS A 92 13.52 13.14 -16.16
C LYS A 92 13.43 14.65 -15.88
N GLN A 93 12.58 15.35 -16.63
CA GLN A 93 12.38 16.79 -16.45
C GLN A 93 11.69 17.10 -15.14
N PHE A 94 10.69 16.29 -14.77
CA PHE A 94 9.98 16.41 -13.51
C PHE A 94 10.93 16.24 -12.32
N THR A 95 11.71 15.14 -12.34
CA THR A 95 12.71 14.87 -11.31
C THR A 95 13.68 16.04 -11.21
N GLN A 96 14.28 16.49 -12.32
CA GLN A 96 15.23 17.60 -12.28
C GLN A 96 14.67 18.89 -11.63
N GLN A 97 13.37 19.15 -11.76
CA GLN A 97 12.75 20.34 -11.18
C GLN A 97 12.44 20.18 -9.69
N HIS A 98 12.00 18.99 -9.27
CA HIS A 98 11.46 18.76 -7.93
C HIS A 98 12.42 18.04 -6.98
N TRP A 99 13.55 17.50 -7.48
CA TRP A 99 14.49 16.69 -6.71
C TRP A 99 15.10 17.44 -5.51
N ASP A 100 15.57 18.67 -5.73
CA ASP A 100 16.18 19.47 -4.66
C ASP A 100 15.22 19.73 -3.49
N GLU A 101 13.92 19.86 -3.77
CA GLU A 101 12.92 20.05 -2.73
C GLU A 101 12.51 18.73 -2.08
N ALA A 102 12.30 17.69 -2.89
CA ALA A 102 11.87 16.38 -2.44
C ALA A 102 12.89 15.71 -1.51
N ILE A 103 14.19 15.93 -1.72
CA ILE A 103 15.23 15.19 -0.98
C ILE A 103 15.61 15.80 0.37
N LYS A 104 15.23 17.07 0.64
CA LYS A 104 15.55 17.79 1.90
C LYS A 104 15.26 17.02 3.19
N PRO A 105 14.13 16.30 3.34
CA PRO A 105 13.83 15.59 4.57
C PRO A 105 14.56 14.24 4.68
N TYR A 106 15.25 13.78 3.64
CA TYR A 106 15.93 12.49 3.58
C TYR A 106 17.44 12.62 3.84
N ASP A 107 17.97 11.71 4.65
CA ASP A 107 19.41 11.54 4.87
C ASP A 107 20.01 10.60 3.82
N ILE A 108 20.52 11.22 2.76
CA ILE A 108 21.18 10.59 1.61
C ILE A 108 22.71 10.60 1.69
N SER A 109 23.28 10.96 2.84
CA SER A 109 24.74 11.05 3.05
C SER A 109 25.53 9.79 2.64
N HIS A 110 24.88 8.63 2.71
CA HIS A 110 25.44 7.33 2.36
C HIS A 110 25.77 7.16 0.86
N GLU A 111 25.18 7.98 -0.02
CA GLU A 111 25.42 7.95 -1.47
C GLU A 111 26.59 8.86 -1.87
N ILE A 112 26.74 10.00 -1.19
CA ILE A 112 27.76 11.03 -1.50
C ILE A 112 29.18 10.57 -1.12
N SER A 113 29.32 9.55 -0.27
CA SER A 113 30.62 9.11 0.24
C SER A 113 31.48 8.30 -0.76
N ASN A 114 31.08 8.16 -2.03
CA ASN A 114 31.74 7.26 -2.99
C ASN A 114 32.35 7.95 -4.23
N ASP A 115 32.46 9.28 -4.23
CA ASP A 115 32.92 10.09 -5.38
C ASP A 115 34.45 10.05 -5.65
N GLU A 116 35.20 9.07 -5.15
CA GLU A 116 36.63 8.90 -5.48
C GLU A 116 36.93 7.72 -6.44
N ASP A 117 35.96 6.89 -6.85
CA ASP A 117 36.26 5.77 -7.78
C ASP A 117 35.33 5.72 -9.01
N VAL A 118 35.90 6.23 -10.10
CA VAL A 118 35.44 6.19 -11.48
C VAL A 118 35.10 4.77 -11.99
N ASN A 119 33.83 4.57 -12.33
CA ASN A 119 33.36 3.95 -13.58
C ASN A 119 33.87 2.52 -13.93
N ALA A 120 33.28 1.46 -13.36
CA ALA A 120 33.15 0.15 -14.02
C ALA A 120 32.19 -0.84 -13.31
N SER A 121 31.07 -1.14 -13.98
CA SER A 121 30.30 -2.41 -13.91
C SER A 121 29.57 -2.80 -12.60
N LEU A 122 28.45 -2.11 -12.33
CA LEU A 122 27.41 -2.57 -11.40
C LEU A 122 26.50 -3.64 -12.05
N THR A 123 26.98 -4.87 -12.24
CA THR A 123 26.07 -5.97 -12.69
C THR A 123 26.26 -7.31 -12.00
N LYS A 124 27.29 -7.50 -11.15
CA LYS A 124 27.58 -8.83 -10.60
C LYS A 124 27.37 -9.02 -9.10
N GLY A 125 27.20 -7.94 -8.33
CA GLY A 125 27.02 -7.99 -6.86
C GLY A 125 25.67 -7.51 -6.34
N ARG A 126 24.77 -7.02 -7.22
CA ARG A 126 23.47 -6.46 -6.81
C ARG A 126 22.55 -7.52 -6.21
N ASN A 127 22.49 -8.68 -6.85
CA ASN A 127 21.50 -9.71 -6.53
C ASN A 127 21.73 -10.40 -5.16
N GLU A 128 22.99 -10.59 -4.75
CA GLU A 128 23.32 -11.27 -3.49
C GLU A 128 23.13 -10.34 -2.27
N LEU A 129 23.48 -9.06 -2.42
CA LEU A 129 23.19 -8.03 -1.41
C LEU A 129 21.69 -7.74 -1.29
N GLU A 130 20.97 -7.76 -2.40
CA GLU A 130 19.50 -7.62 -2.46
C GLU A 130 18.83 -8.74 -1.67
N TYR A 131 19.22 -10.00 -1.88
CA TYR A 131 18.65 -11.15 -1.15
C TYR A 131 18.88 -11.07 0.37
N LEU A 132 20.10 -10.75 0.80
CA LEU A 132 20.42 -10.64 2.24
C LEU A 132 19.69 -9.49 2.92
N VAL A 133 19.53 -8.37 2.20
CA VAL A 133 18.82 -7.19 2.72
C VAL A 133 17.31 -7.42 2.75
N GLU A 134 16.74 -8.09 1.75
CA GLU A 134 15.34 -8.52 1.77
C GLU A 134 15.06 -9.49 2.95
N GLU A 135 15.99 -10.40 3.23
CA GLU A 135 15.90 -11.30 4.38
C GLU A 135 15.98 -10.54 5.72
N GLU A 136 16.85 -9.54 5.85
CA GLU A 136 16.89 -8.68 7.05
C GLU A 136 15.63 -7.82 7.20
N LEU A 137 15.14 -7.22 6.12
CA LEU A 137 13.94 -6.38 6.14
C LEU A 137 12.69 -7.19 6.52
N SER A 138 12.54 -8.39 5.97
CA SER A 138 11.43 -9.29 6.32
C SER A 138 11.47 -9.72 7.79
N LYS A 139 12.66 -10.02 8.34
CA LYS A 139 12.83 -10.32 9.78
C LYS A 139 12.45 -9.14 10.67
N GLU A 140 12.84 -7.92 10.31
CA GLU A 140 12.48 -6.70 11.06
C GLU A 140 10.97 -6.43 11.05
N GLN A 141 10.30 -6.65 9.93
CA GLN A 141 8.84 -6.48 9.83
C GLN A 141 8.08 -7.46 10.73
N ASN A 142 8.54 -8.72 10.80
CA ASN A 142 7.94 -9.73 11.66
C ASN A 142 8.09 -9.40 13.16
N LYS A 143 9.16 -8.73 13.56
CA LYS A 143 9.41 -8.34 14.96
C LYS A 143 8.43 -7.25 15.47
N VAL A 144 7.94 -6.37 14.60
CA VAL A 144 6.97 -5.32 14.98
C VAL A 144 5.59 -5.92 15.34
N ILE A 145 5.27 -7.10 14.79
CA ILE A 145 3.99 -7.77 14.98
C ILE A 145 3.91 -8.45 16.37
N GLU A 146 5.00 -8.99 16.90
CA GLU A 146 5.01 -9.68 18.20
C GLU A 146 4.64 -8.76 19.39
N LEU A 147 4.85 -7.44 19.29
CA LEU A 147 4.56 -6.48 20.36
C LEU A 147 3.10 -6.05 20.45
N HIS A 148 2.24 -6.39 19.47
CA HIS A 148 0.82 -6.04 19.47
C HIS A 148 -0.11 -7.20 19.79
N ASN A 149 0.42 -8.40 20.03
CA ASN A 149 -0.33 -9.58 20.45
C ASN A 149 -0.08 -9.89 21.94
N GLU A 150 -0.38 -8.95 22.84
CA GLU A 150 -0.69 -9.31 24.22
C GLU A 150 -2.10 -9.93 24.23
N PRO A 151 -2.27 -11.22 24.57
CA PRO A 151 -3.60 -11.82 24.59
C PRO A 151 -4.42 -11.16 25.71
N ALA A 152 -5.52 -10.52 25.33
CA ALA A 152 -6.54 -10.08 26.26
C ALA A 152 -6.95 -11.29 27.13
N GLN A 153 -6.73 -11.18 28.44
CA GLN A 153 -7.19 -12.17 29.41
C GLN A 153 -8.71 -12.27 29.31
N SER A 154 -9.20 -13.37 28.74
CA SER A 154 -10.62 -13.68 28.68
C SER A 154 -11.10 -14.17 30.04
N ASP A 155 -11.87 -13.36 30.74
CA ASP A 155 -12.58 -13.77 31.95
C ASP A 155 -13.59 -14.87 31.61
N HIS A 156 -13.34 -16.08 32.09
CA HIS A 156 -14.21 -17.24 31.94
C HIS A 156 -15.37 -17.14 32.92
N VAL A 157 -16.53 -16.65 32.48
CA VAL A 157 -17.79 -16.77 33.22
C VAL A 157 -18.42 -18.13 32.85
N LEU A 158 -18.48 -19.03 33.83
CA LEU A 158 -19.26 -20.27 33.76
C LEU A 158 -20.74 -19.89 33.80
N ASN A 159 -21.53 -20.36 32.83
CA ASN A 159 -22.98 -20.39 32.96
C ASN A 159 -23.48 -21.82 32.78
N GLU A 160 -24.22 -22.22 33.82
CA GLU A 160 -24.85 -23.50 34.07
C GLU A 160 -25.89 -23.87 33.00
N ASP A 161 -25.88 -25.16 32.68
CA ASP A 161 -26.94 -26.04 32.18
C ASP A 161 -28.32 -25.42 31.92
N ILE A 162 -28.73 -25.38 30.65
CA ILE A 162 -30.14 -25.39 30.26
C ILE A 162 -30.35 -26.52 29.24
N GLU A 163 -30.87 -27.64 29.73
CA GLU A 163 -31.46 -28.71 28.93
C GLU A 163 -32.73 -28.20 28.22
N MET A 164 -32.89 -28.48 26.92
CA MET A 164 -34.20 -28.63 26.29
C MET A 164 -34.16 -29.64 25.14
N GLU A 165 -35.00 -30.66 25.29
CA GLU A 165 -35.24 -31.79 24.41
C GLU A 165 -35.99 -31.44 23.10
N ASP A 166 -35.77 -32.30 22.10
CA ASP A 166 -36.70 -32.80 21.08
C ASP A 166 -37.57 -31.86 20.21
N ALA A 167 -37.18 -31.74 18.93
CA ALA A 167 -38.11 -31.67 17.79
C ALA A 167 -37.48 -32.13 16.44
N ASN A 168 -37.33 -33.45 16.32
CA ASN A 168 -37.66 -34.30 15.17
C ASN A 168 -37.71 -33.73 13.73
N LYS A 169 -36.76 -34.23 12.91
CA LYS A 169 -36.89 -34.76 11.54
C LYS A 169 -38.00 -34.22 10.63
N LYS A 170 -37.63 -33.26 9.78
CA LYS A 170 -38.17 -32.96 8.44
C LYS A 170 -37.20 -31.89 7.93
N TYR A 171 -36.28 -32.12 7.01
CA TYR A 171 -36.46 -32.26 5.58
C TYR A 171 -35.13 -32.79 5.03
N HIS A 172 -35.00 -34.10 4.80
CA HIS A 172 -33.79 -34.65 4.16
C HIS A 172 -34.04 -35.21 2.75
N ASP A 173 -35.25 -35.03 2.21
CA ASP A 173 -35.61 -35.47 0.85
C ASP A 173 -36.54 -34.47 0.15
N SER A 174 -35.99 -33.38 -0.39
CA SER A 174 -36.61 -32.46 -1.38
C SER A 174 -35.57 -31.35 -1.65
N LEU A 175 -34.81 -31.25 -2.73
CA LEU A 175 -35.17 -31.21 -4.14
C LEU A 175 -33.86 -31.33 -4.95
N PHE A 176 -33.40 -32.55 -5.22
CA PHE A 176 -32.66 -32.80 -6.46
C PHE A 176 -33.70 -32.83 -7.58
N SER A 177 -33.94 -31.71 -8.24
CA SER A 177 -34.74 -31.65 -9.46
C SER A 177 -34.37 -30.40 -10.27
N LEU A 178 -33.34 -30.52 -11.10
CA LEU A 178 -33.04 -29.58 -12.19
C LEU A 178 -33.61 -30.16 -13.49
N PRO A 179 -34.47 -29.46 -14.24
CA PRO A 179 -34.83 -29.87 -15.60
C PRO A 179 -33.76 -29.40 -16.60
N ASN A 180 -33.24 -30.35 -17.38
CA ASN A 180 -32.47 -30.16 -18.60
C ASN A 180 -33.42 -29.90 -19.78
N GLU A 181 -33.45 -28.70 -20.36
CA GLU A 181 -34.02 -28.51 -21.71
C GLU A 181 -33.37 -27.31 -22.43
N TRP A 182 -32.29 -27.55 -23.19
CA TRP A 182 -31.89 -26.71 -24.33
C TRP A 182 -31.41 -27.64 -25.47
N SER A 183 -32.31 -27.97 -26.38
CA SER A 183 -32.04 -28.34 -27.78
C SER A 183 -33.30 -28.14 -28.60
#